data_AF-A0A7C7PSC1-F1
#
_entry.id   AF-A0A7C7PSC1-F1
#
_cell.length_a   1.000
_cell.length_b   1.000
_cell.length_c   1.000
_cell.angle_alpha   90.00
_cell.angle_beta   90.00
_cell.angle_gamma   90.00
#
_symmetry.space_group_name_H-M   'P 1'
#
loop_
_entity.id
_entity.type
_entity.pdbx_description
1 polymer ?
#
loop_
_entity_poly.entity_id
_entity_poly.type
_entity_poly.pdbx_seq_one_letter_code
_entity_poly.pdbx_strand_id
1 'polypeptide(L)' 'MARIVIHVEKRPHVFNTPKGDTVAICMCGLSQKYPFCDGSHKKTADEADNVIYFYDQSGNRIDPATGERIRKV' A
#
# COMPACT_ATOMS: atom_id res chain seq x y z
N MET A 1 10.09 -18.06 -7.93
CA MET A 1 9.57 -17.28 -9.08
C MET A 1 8.97 -16.00 -8.55
N ALA A 2 9.32 -14.84 -9.12
CA ALA A 2 8.72 -13.57 -8.75
C ALA A 2 7.54 -13.25 -9.70
N ARG A 3 6.52 -12.55 -9.20
CA ARG A 3 5.41 -12.02 -9.98
C ARG A 3 5.31 -10.53 -9.70
N ILE A 4 4.95 -9.74 -10.71
CA ILE A 4 4.60 -8.33 -10.54
C ILE A 4 3.09 -8.27 -10.31
N VAL A 5 2.67 -7.70 -9.18
CA VAL A 5 1.27 -7.46 -8.84
C VAL A 5 1.07 -5.95 -8.73
N ILE A 6 0.19 -5.40 -9.55
CA ILE A 6 -0.08 -3.96 -9.57
C ILE A 6 -1.26 -3.67 -8.63
N HIS A 7 -0.99 -2.90 -7.57
CA HIS A 7 -2.03 -2.36 -6.70
C HIS A 7 -2.47 -0.99 -7.22
N VAL A 8 -3.75 -0.85 -7.60
CA VAL A 8 -4.32 0.42 -8.09
C VAL A 8 -5.11 1.17 -7.01
N GLU A 9 -5.63 0.45 -6.02
CA GLU A 9 -6.43 1.02 -4.94
C GLU A 9 -5.54 1.68 -3.88
N LYS A 10 -5.78 2.97 -3.62
CA LYS A 10 -5.00 3.75 -2.64
C LYS A 10 -5.61 3.76 -1.23
N ARG A 11 -6.73 3.04 -1.01
CA ARG A 11 -7.51 3.09 0.24
C ARG A 11 -8.01 1.71 0.66
N PRO A 12 -8.31 1.49 1.95
CA PRO A 12 -8.86 0.22 2.40
C PRO A 12 -10.32 0.05 1.98
N HIS A 13 -10.71 -1.18 1.71
CA HIS A 13 -12.11 -1.56 1.55
C HIS A 13 -12.75 -1.72 2.94
N VAL A 14 -13.77 -0.92 3.23
CA VAL A 14 -14.50 -0.99 4.50
C VAL A 14 -15.62 -2.02 4.37
N PHE A 15 -15.58 -3.04 5.21
CA PHE A 15 -16.57 -4.11 5.25
C PHE A 15 -17.25 -4.14 6.62
N ASN A 16 -18.58 -4.08 6.63
CA ASN A 16 -19.38 -4.22 7.84
C ASN A 16 -19.82 -5.67 7.99
N THR A 17 -19.48 -6.30 9.11
CA THR A 17 -19.81 -7.70 9.37
C THR A 17 -21.28 -7.84 9.79
N PRO A 18 -21.88 -9.05 9.66
CA PRO A 18 -23.23 -9.30 10.18
C PRO A 18 -23.38 -9.08 11.70
N LYS A 19 -22.27 -9.07 12.45
CA LYS A 19 -22.26 -8.81 13.90
C LYS A 19 -22.22 -7.31 14.24
N GLY A 20 -22.12 -6.44 13.24
CA GLY A 20 -22.04 -4.98 13.42
C GLY A 20 -20.63 -4.42 13.51
N ASP A 21 -19.59 -5.27 13.51
CA ASP A 21 -18.20 -4.81 13.51
C ASP A 21 -17.80 -4.24 12.14
N THR A 22 -17.01 -3.17 12.14
CA THR A 22 -16.40 -2.60 10.93
C THR A 22 -14.97 -3.09 10.78
N VAL A 23 -14.67 -3.72 9.64
CA VAL A 23 -13.34 -4.22 9.29
C VAL A 23 -12.79 -3.44 8.09
N ALA A 24 -11.59 -2.91 8.22
CA ALA A 24 -10.88 -2.25 7.13
C ALA A 24 -9.89 -3.22 6.48
N ILE A 25 -10.16 -3.63 5.24
CA ILE A 25 -9.32 -4.56 4.46
C ILE A 25 -8.33 -3.75 3.63
N CYS A 26 -7.05 -4.08 3.73
CA CYS A 26 -5.99 -3.40 2.98
C CYS A 26 -6.10 -3.72 1.48
N MET A 27 -6.25 -2.69 0.64
CA MET A 27 -6.15 -2.83 -0.81
C MET A 27 -4.91 -2.13 -1.40
N CYS A 28 -4.19 -1.32 -0.60
CA CYS A 28 -3.00 -0.59 -1.05
C CYS A 28 -1.71 -1.42 -1.15
N GLY A 29 -1.70 -2.66 -0.64
CA GLY A 29 -0.54 -3.55 -0.69
C GLY A 29 0.60 -3.25 0.30
N LEU A 30 0.54 -2.16 1.07
CA LEU A 30 1.64 -1.73 1.96
C LEU A 30 1.43 -2.02 3.45
N SER A 31 0.34 -2.69 3.83
CA SER A 31 0.06 -2.98 5.25
C SER A 31 1.02 -4.05 5.78
N GLN A 32 1.61 -3.80 6.96
CA GLN A 32 2.39 -4.78 7.71
C GLN A 32 1.49 -5.77 8.47
N LYS A 33 0.18 -5.49 8.54
CA LYS A 33 -0.84 -6.35 9.15
C LYS A 33 -1.78 -6.97 8.11
N TYR A 34 -1.28 -7.20 6.89
CA TYR A 34 -2.07 -7.77 5.80
C TYR A 34 -2.79 -9.06 6.27
N PRO A 35 -4.09 -9.24 5.96
CA PRO A 35 -4.92 -8.49 5.00
C PRO A 35 -5.61 -7.23 5.55
N PHE A 36 -5.38 -6.87 6.82
CA PHE A 36 -6.05 -5.74 7.44
C PHE A 36 -5.33 -4.42 7.19
N CYS A 37 -6.06 -3.32 7.16
CA CYS A 37 -5.50 -1.98 7.08
C CYS A 37 -4.83 -1.59 8.39
N ASP A 38 -3.57 -1.14 8.32
CA ASP A 38 -2.80 -0.60 9.44
C ASP A 38 -2.56 0.92 9.32
N GLY A 39 -3.15 1.56 8.31
CA GLY A 39 -2.94 2.98 7.99
C GLY A 39 -1.81 3.27 7.01
N SER A 40 -1.04 2.27 6.57
CA SER A 40 0.06 2.46 5.60
C SER A 40 -0.39 3.03 4.26
N HIS A 41 -1.66 2.90 3.90
CA HIS A 41 -2.27 3.53 2.71
C HIS A 41 -2.10 5.06 2.67
N LYS A 42 -1.84 5.72 3.79
CA LYS A 42 -1.54 7.15 3.80
C LYS A 42 -0.25 7.50 3.03
N LYS A 43 0.67 6.54 2.89
CA LYS A 43 1.91 6.71 2.12
C LYS A 43 1.66 6.80 0.61
N THR A 44 0.53 6.28 0.13
CA THR A 44 0.16 6.25 -1.29
C THR A 44 -0.73 7.43 -1.69
N ALA A 45 -1.06 8.33 -0.75
CA ALA A 45 -1.99 9.44 -0.99
C ALA A 45 -1.48 10.48 -2.01
N ASP A 46 -0.16 10.60 -2.18
CA ASP A 46 0.51 11.50 -3.12
C ASP A 46 0.91 10.83 -4.44
N GLU A 47 0.49 9.59 -4.67
CA GLU A 47 0.82 8.87 -5.91
C GLU A 47 0.03 9.42 -7.09
N ALA A 48 0.75 9.77 -8.15
CA ALA A 48 0.16 10.18 -9.42
C ALA A 48 -0.38 8.97 -10.19
N ASP A 49 -1.43 9.21 -10.98
CA ASP A 49 -2.01 8.17 -11.82
C ASP A 49 -1.04 7.79 -12.96
N ASN A 50 -1.04 6.51 -13.33
CA ASN A 50 -0.16 5.93 -14.35
C ASN A 50 1.36 6.01 -14.04
N VAL A 51 1.74 6.22 -12.78
CA VAL A 51 3.14 6.17 -12.33
C VAL A 51 3.34 4.95 -11.44
N ILE A 52 4.42 4.19 -11.68
CA ILE A 52 4.78 3.03 -10.86
C ILE A 52 5.68 3.48 -9.72
N TYR A 53 5.25 3.23 -8.49
CA TYR A 53 6.03 3.47 -7.29
C TYR A 53 6.56 2.15 -6.73
N PHE A 54 7.83 2.14 -6.35
CA PHE A 54 8.48 0.96 -5.79
C PHE A 54 8.61 1.13 -4.27
N TYR A 55 8.32 0.06 -3.55
CA TYR A 55 8.41 0.00 -2.10
C TYR A 55 9.30 -1.16 -1.68
N ASP A 56 10.14 -0.93 -0.67
CA ASP A 56 10.88 -2.00 -0.01
C ASP A 56 9.97 -2.82 0.93
N GLN A 57 10.51 -3.90 1.50
CA GLN A 57 9.79 -4.75 2.46
C GLN A 57 9.41 -4.03 3.76
N SER A 58 10.04 -2.89 4.06
CA SER A 58 9.72 -2.03 5.21
C SER A 58 8.66 -0.98 4.88
N GLY A 59 8.15 -0.95 3.63
CA GLY A 59 7.17 0.00 3.15
C GLY A 59 7.73 1.41 2.95
N ASN A 60 9.03 1.55 2.67
CA ASN A 60 9.62 2.81 2.22
C ASN A 60 9.60 2.89 0.70
N ARG A 61 9.30 4.07 0.16
CA ARG A 61 9.42 4.31 -1.28
C ARG A 61 10.91 4.31 -1.69
N ILE A 62 11.24 3.61 -2.76
CA ILE A 62 12.60 3.45 -3.26
C ILE A 62 12.71 3.80 -4.74
N ASP A 63 13.90 4.20 -5.17
CA ASP A 63 14.25 4.30 -6.58
C ASP A 63 14.44 2.88 -7.16
N PRO A 64 13.78 2.50 -8.27
CA PRO A 64 13.89 1.16 -8.84
C PRO A 64 15.26 0.85 -9.46
N ALA A 65 16.04 1.87 -9.85
CA ALA A 65 17.35 1.71 -10.46
C ALA A 65 18.46 1.56 -9.40
N THR A 66 18.36 2.30 -8.29
CA THR A 66 19.41 2.29 -7.24
C THR A 66 19.02 1.50 -5.99
N GLY A 67 17.73 1.28 -5.75
CA GLY A 67 17.20 0.70 -4.51
C GLY A 67 17.26 1.65 -3.31
N GLU A 68 17.73 2.88 -3.49
CA GLU A 68 17.85 3.85 -2.40
C GLU A 68 16.49 4.45 -2.02
N ARG A 69 16.34 4.78 -0.74
CA ARG A 69 15.10 5.39 -0.23
C ARG A 69 14.92 6.79 -0.81
N ILE A 70 13.77 7.03 -1.42
CA ILE A 70 13.36 8.37 -1.85
C ILE A 70 12.94 9.15 -0.60
N ARG A 71 13.78 10.09 -0.15
CA ARG A 71 13.43 11.01 0.93
C ARG A 71 12.40 12.00 0.40
N LYS A 72 11.22 12.07 1.02
CA LYS A 72 10.31 13.20 0.80
C LYS A 72 11.02 14.45 1.31
N VAL A 73 11.17 15.45 0.45
CA VAL A 73 11.60 16.81 0.84
C VAL A 73 10.50 17.46 1.65
#